data_AF-A0A1Q9Y8N2-F1
#
_entry.id   AF-A0A1Q9Y8N2-F1
#
_cell.length_a   1.000
_cell.length_b   1.000
_cell.length_c   1.000
_cell.angle_alpha   90.00
_cell.angle_beta   90.00
_cell.angle_gamma   90.00
#
_symmetry.space_group_name_H-M   'P 1'
#
loop_
_entity.id
_entity.type
_entity.pdbx_description
1 polymer ?
#
loop_
_entity_poly.entity_id
_entity_poly.type
_entity_poly.pdbx_seq_one_letter_code
_entity_poly.pdbx_strand_id
1 'polypeptide(L)'
;HQALNDSGLAQQSKRCQAVEGIGPLTAAALNMAFLRGTFRNSDAFIAFLGLDVRMKESGRYCGQRKMTKQGDPEIRRLLHNAAMAAARSQRWHDIYQGYLKRGLKRTEALTILARKLARIAFALMQKQVDYNPEKGGSLT
;
A
#
# COMPACT_ATOMS: atom_id res chain seq x y z
N HIS A 1 21.80 21.54 5.19
CA HIS A 1 20.80 21.04 4.22
C HIS A 1 20.51 19.54 4.37
N GLN A 2 21.51 18.66 4.47
CA GLN A 2 21.30 17.19 4.59
C GLN A 2 20.48 16.77 5.82
N ALA A 3 20.75 17.36 6.99
CA ALA A 3 20.03 17.07 8.23
C ALA A 3 18.52 17.41 8.21
N LEU A 4 18.08 18.38 7.39
CA LEU A 4 16.65 18.73 7.24
C LEU A 4 15.90 17.72 6.37
N ASN A 5 16.60 17.11 5.39
CA ASN A 5 16.04 16.03 4.57
C ASN A 5 15.97 14.73 5.37
N ASP A 6 16.99 14.44 6.19
CA ASP A 6 17.03 13.26 7.05
C ASP A 6 15.95 13.30 8.14
N SER A 7 15.72 14.47 8.75
CA SER A 7 14.63 14.66 9.71
C SER A 7 13.24 14.54 9.08
N GLY A 8 13.07 15.03 7.85
CA GLY A 8 11.87 14.86 7.05
C GLY A 8 11.56 13.40 6.71
N LEU A 9 12.57 12.64 6.25
CA LEU A 9 12.42 11.21 5.95
C LEU A 9 12.15 10.38 7.21
N ALA A 10 12.82 10.70 8.33
CA ALA A 10 12.59 10.01 9.59
C ALA A 10 11.16 10.20 10.07
N GLN A 11 10.62 11.42 9.98
CA GLN A 11 9.24 11.71 10.37
C GLN A 11 8.23 11.05 9.43
N GLN A 12 8.47 11.07 8.11
CA GLN A 12 7.64 10.35 7.14
C GLN A 12 7.64 8.84 7.39
N SER A 13 8.81 8.27 7.70
CA SER A 13 8.95 6.85 8.05
C SER A 13 8.14 6.51 9.31
N LYS A 14 8.19 7.35 10.35
CA LYS A 14 7.37 7.18 11.56
C LYS A 14 5.87 7.20 11.26
N ARG A 15 5.41 8.11 10.40
CA ARG A 15 4.01 8.18 9.96
C ARG A 15 3.55 6.91 9.27
N CYS A 16 4.36 6.40 8.35
CA CYS A 16 4.08 5.14 7.67
C CYS A 16 4.07 3.96 8.67
N GLN A 17 5.02 3.90 9.60
CA GLN A 17 5.12 2.83 10.61
C GLN A 17 3.98 2.83 11.63
N ALA A 18 3.31 3.97 11.84
CA ALA A 18 2.12 4.04 12.69
C ALA A 18 0.94 3.21 12.14
N VAL A 19 0.94 2.90 10.84
CA VAL A 19 -0.06 2.03 10.22
C VAL A 19 0.25 0.57 10.59
N GLU A 20 -0.75 -0.14 11.12
CA GLU A 20 -0.56 -1.51 11.59
C GLU A 20 -0.10 -2.42 10.45
N GLY A 21 0.97 -3.17 10.70
CA GLY A 21 1.60 -4.05 9.73
C GLY A 21 2.71 -3.40 8.89
N ILE A 22 2.80 -2.07 8.82
CA ILE A 22 3.92 -1.40 8.14
C ILE A 22 5.13 -1.35 9.07
N GLY A 23 6.12 -2.21 8.82
CA GLY A 23 7.40 -2.20 9.54
C GLY A 23 8.42 -1.22 8.94
N PRO A 24 9.59 -1.04 9.59
CA PRO A 24 10.62 -0.07 9.17
C PRO A 24 11.08 -0.25 7.72
N LEU A 25 11.29 -1.49 7.27
CA LEU A 25 11.71 -1.79 5.90
C LEU A 25 10.63 -1.45 4.86
N THR A 26 9.36 -1.70 5.20
CA THR A 26 8.23 -1.36 4.31
C THR A 26 8.04 0.16 4.25
N ALA A 27 8.17 0.85 5.38
CA ALA A 27 8.11 2.32 5.44
C ALA A 27 9.26 2.97 4.64
N ALA A 28 10.49 2.46 4.78
CA ALA A 28 11.63 2.93 3.98
C ALA A 28 11.39 2.72 2.48
N ALA A 29 10.90 1.53 2.08
CA ALA A 29 10.57 1.24 0.68
C ALA A 29 9.48 2.16 0.12
N LEU A 30 8.44 2.45 0.91
CA LEU A 30 7.37 3.37 0.53
C LEU A 30 7.87 4.82 0.39
N ASN A 31 8.70 5.29 1.32
CA ASN A 31 9.32 6.61 1.23
C ASN A 31 10.21 6.72 -0.01
N MET A 32 11.07 5.72 -0.26
CA MET A 32 11.91 5.69 -1.46
C MET A 32 11.06 5.69 -2.74
N ALA A 33 9.97 4.92 -2.77
CA ALA A 33 9.05 4.92 -3.91
C ALA A 33 8.36 6.28 -4.11
N PHE A 34 7.96 6.93 -3.02
CA PHE A 34 7.33 8.25 -3.03
C PHE A 34 8.28 9.34 -3.55
N LEU A 35 9.57 9.29 -3.17
CA LEU A 35 10.58 10.26 -3.61
C LEU A 35 10.99 10.11 -5.08
N ARG A 36 10.73 8.95 -5.70
CA ARG A 36 11.09 8.68 -7.10
C ARG A 36 10.19 9.37 -8.13
N GLY A 37 9.07 9.98 -7.73
CA GLY A 37 8.20 10.64 -8.68
C GLY A 37 7.11 11.50 -8.05
N THR A 38 6.53 12.37 -8.87
CA THR A 38 5.37 13.17 -8.51
C THR A 38 4.10 12.43 -8.92
N PHE A 39 3.35 11.93 -7.94
CA PHE A 39 2.12 11.19 -8.19
C PHE A 39 0.91 12.12 -8.12
N ARG A 40 0.13 12.17 -9.21
CA ARG A 40 -1.11 12.97 -9.27
C ARG A 40 -2.14 12.53 -8.23
N ASN A 41 -2.22 11.23 -7.97
CA ASN A 41 -3.18 10.65 -7.03
C ASN A 41 -2.67 9.30 -6.50
N SER A 42 -3.41 8.71 -5.56
CA SER A 42 -3.08 7.41 -4.98
C SER A 42 -3.03 6.29 -6.02
N ASP A 43 -3.85 6.35 -7.06
CA ASP A 43 -3.91 5.28 -8.07
C ASP A 43 -2.64 5.25 -8.94
N ALA A 44 -2.10 6.42 -9.28
CA ALA A 44 -0.80 6.55 -9.94
C ALA A 44 0.31 5.94 -9.07
N PHE A 45 0.27 6.18 -7.75
CA PHE A 45 1.22 5.57 -6.82
C PHE A 45 1.06 4.06 -6.73
N ILE A 46 -0.18 3.54 -6.60
CA ILE A 46 -0.45 2.09 -6.58
C ILE A 46 0.02 1.40 -7.87
N ALA A 47 -0.18 2.05 -9.02
CA ALA A 47 0.31 1.54 -10.30
C ALA A 47 1.84 1.51 -10.35
N PHE A 48 2.51 2.54 -9.82
CA PHE A 48 3.96 2.59 -9.72
C PHE A 48 4.53 1.48 -8.82
N LEU A 49 3.85 1.14 -7.73
CA LEU A 49 4.21 -0.01 -6.87
C LEU A 49 3.94 -1.37 -7.54
N GLY A 50 3.29 -1.39 -8.71
CA GLY A 50 2.89 -2.62 -9.41
C GLY A 50 1.76 -3.38 -8.72
N LEU A 51 0.96 -2.68 -7.92
CA LEU A 51 -0.20 -3.22 -7.20
C LEU A 51 -1.53 -2.94 -7.92
N ASP A 52 -1.51 -2.31 -9.10
CA ASP A 52 -2.70 -2.12 -9.92
C ASP A 52 -3.09 -3.42 -10.63
N VAL A 53 -4.39 -3.65 -10.70
CA VAL A 53 -4.97 -4.75 -11.46
C VAL A 53 -5.47 -4.16 -12.76
N ARG A 54 -4.87 -4.55 -13.88
CA ARG A 54 -5.32 -4.15 -15.22
C ARG A 54 -5.87 -5.34 -15.99
N MET A 55 -6.86 -5.07 -16.82
CA MET A 55 -7.22 -5.99 -17.89
C MET A 55 -6.14 -5.90 -18.96
N LYS A 56 -5.57 -7.05 -19.35
CA LYS A 56 -4.82 -7.14 -20.60
C LYS A 56 -5.84 -7.41 -21.70
N GLU A 57 -6.26 -6.34 -22.36
CA GLU A 57 -7.04 -6.44 -23.60
C GLU A 57 -6.10 -6.24 -24.78
N SER A 58 -6.07 -7.20 -25.69
CA SER A 58 -5.60 -6.96 -27.05
C SER A 58 -6.81 -7.09 -27.98
N GLY A 59 -6.75 -6.54 -29.19
CA GLY A 59 -7.89 -6.54 -30.13
C GLY A 59 -8.45 -7.93 -30.51
N ARG A 60 -7.86 -9.03 -30.02
CA ARG A 60 -8.35 -10.41 -30.15
C ARG A 60 -8.49 -11.16 -28.82
N TYR A 61 -8.15 -10.54 -27.68
CA TYR A 61 -8.10 -11.21 -26.38
C TYR A 61 -8.70 -10.34 -25.27
N CYS A 62 -9.87 -10.73 -24.77
CA CYS A 62 -10.41 -10.22 -23.51
C CYS A 62 -9.91 -11.09 -22.35
N GLY A 63 -8.78 -10.69 -21.75
CA GLY A 63 -8.18 -11.41 -20.64
C GLY A 63 -8.83 -11.11 -19.28
N GLN A 64 -8.68 -12.04 -18.34
CA GLN A 64 -9.04 -11.80 -16.93
C GLN A 64 -8.20 -10.66 -16.33
N ARG A 65 -8.78 -9.91 -15.39
CA ARG A 65 -8.11 -8.89 -14.57
C ARG A 65 -6.91 -9.49 -13.85
N LYS A 66 -5.68 -9.07 -14.21
CA LYS A 66 -4.42 -9.55 -13.61
C LYS A 66 -3.61 -8.38 -13.04
N MET A 67 -2.86 -8.63 -11.98
CA MET A 67 -1.91 -7.65 -11.44
C MET A 67 -0.81 -7.38 -12.48
N THR A 68 -0.50 -6.11 -12.74
CA THR A 68 0.40 -5.70 -13.84
C THR A 68 1.83 -6.19 -13.65
N LYS A 69 2.28 -6.39 -12.40
CA LYS A 69 3.65 -6.79 -12.00
C LYS A 69 4.78 -5.89 -12.55
N GLN A 70 4.46 -4.71 -13.08
CA GLN A 70 5.42 -3.78 -13.71
C GLN A 70 6.27 -2.99 -12.70
N GLY A 71 5.90 -2.97 -11.42
CA GLY A 71 6.66 -2.32 -10.35
C GLY A 71 7.78 -3.19 -9.77
N ASP A 72 8.44 -2.69 -8.73
CA ASP A 72 9.49 -3.39 -7.98
C ASP A 72 8.93 -4.66 -7.27
N PRO A 73 9.43 -5.86 -7.60
CA PRO A 73 9.02 -7.10 -6.94
C PRO A 73 9.23 -7.09 -5.42
N GLU A 74 10.28 -6.42 -4.94
CA GLU A 74 10.61 -6.37 -3.53
C GLU A 74 9.59 -5.52 -2.76
N ILE A 75 9.17 -4.39 -3.32
CA ILE A 75 8.12 -3.56 -2.70
C ILE A 75 6.79 -4.31 -2.60
N ARG A 76 6.45 -5.11 -3.62
CA ARG A 76 5.26 -5.98 -3.55
C ARG A 76 5.39 -7.04 -2.46
N ARG A 77 6.56 -7.66 -2.30
CA ARG A 77 6.82 -8.65 -1.25
C ARG A 77 6.70 -8.01 0.14
N LEU A 78 7.28 -6.82 0.34
CA LEU A 78 7.19 -6.06 1.58
C LEU A 78 5.73 -5.70 1.91
N LEU A 79 4.96 -5.20 0.94
CA LEU A 79 3.55 -4.86 1.14
C LEU A 79 2.68 -6.09 1.40
N HIS A 80 2.99 -7.23 0.80
CA HIS A 80 2.33 -8.49 1.12
C HIS A 80 2.60 -8.92 2.58
N ASN A 81 3.84 -8.83 3.03
CA ASN A 81 4.21 -9.11 4.42
C ASN A 81 3.54 -8.15 5.39
N ALA A 82 3.50 -6.86 5.04
CA ALA A 82 2.79 -5.85 5.82
C ALA A 82 1.29 -6.16 5.92
N ALA A 83 0.66 -6.61 4.82
CA ALA A 83 -0.73 -7.05 4.85
C ALA A 83 -0.94 -8.29 5.74
N MET A 84 -0.03 -9.26 5.73
CA MET A 84 -0.10 -10.43 6.63
C MET A 84 0.05 -10.05 8.11
N ALA A 85 0.90 -9.06 8.41
CA ALA A 85 1.02 -8.51 9.75
C ALA A 85 -0.24 -7.72 10.15
N ALA A 86 -0.71 -6.85 9.27
CA ALA A 86 -1.93 -6.05 9.46
C ALA A 86 -3.14 -6.94 9.73
N ALA A 87 -3.35 -8.01 8.95
CA ALA A 87 -4.49 -8.93 9.09
C ALA A 87 -4.61 -9.60 10.49
N ARG A 88 -3.55 -9.56 11.30
CA ARG A 88 -3.53 -10.05 12.69
C ARG A 88 -3.85 -8.97 13.73
N SER A 89 -3.92 -7.71 13.33
CA SER A 89 -4.31 -6.60 14.20
C SER A 89 -5.83 -6.50 14.32
N GLN A 90 -6.31 -6.03 15.48
CA GLN A 90 -7.74 -5.86 15.76
C GLN A 90 -8.47 -5.06 14.66
N ARG A 91 -7.82 -4.00 14.16
CA ARG A 91 -8.39 -3.11 13.15
C ARG A 91 -8.64 -3.79 11.81
N TRP A 92 -7.63 -4.50 11.29
CA TRP A 92 -7.69 -5.05 9.93
C TRP A 92 -8.22 -6.49 9.89
N HIS A 93 -8.32 -7.15 11.05
CA HIS A 93 -8.78 -8.52 11.15
C HIS A 93 -10.16 -8.71 10.51
N ASP A 94 -11.15 -7.93 10.93
CA ASP A 94 -12.54 -8.08 10.45
C ASP A 94 -12.66 -7.76 8.96
N ILE A 95 -11.90 -6.78 8.47
CA ILE A 95 -11.83 -6.44 7.05
C ILE A 95 -11.26 -7.62 6.24
N TYR A 96 -10.16 -8.20 6.71
CA TYR A 96 -9.54 -9.36 6.08
C TYR A 96 -10.47 -10.58 6.08
N GLN A 97 -11.09 -10.89 7.22
CA GLN A 97 -12.07 -11.97 7.34
C GLN A 97 -13.29 -11.72 6.44
N GLY A 98 -13.75 -10.47 6.31
CA GLY A 98 -14.82 -10.09 5.38
C GLY A 98 -14.49 -10.43 3.93
N TYR A 99 -13.24 -10.27 3.49
CA TYR A 99 -12.82 -10.71 2.15
C TYR A 99 -12.86 -12.23 2.00
N LEU A 100 -12.41 -12.98 3.00
CA LEU A 100 -12.46 -14.45 2.97
C LEU A 100 -13.90 -14.97 2.95
N LYS A 101 -14.79 -14.39 3.76
CA LYS A 101 -16.22 -14.74 3.80
C LYS A 101 -16.93 -14.49 2.47
N ARG A 102 -16.43 -13.55 1.65
CA ARG A 102 -16.90 -13.29 0.28
C ARG A 102 -16.36 -14.27 -0.76
N GLY A 103 -15.59 -15.28 -0.34
CA GLY A 103 -15.03 -16.31 -1.22
C GLY A 103 -13.70 -15.93 -1.89
N LEU A 104 -13.06 -14.83 -1.50
CA LEU A 104 -11.75 -14.46 -2.05
C LEU A 104 -10.67 -15.40 -1.51
N LYS A 105 -9.70 -15.74 -2.36
CA LYS A 105 -8.52 -16.48 -1.93
C LYS A 105 -7.69 -15.62 -0.98
N ARG A 106 -6.97 -16.25 -0.05
CA ARG A 106 -6.07 -15.57 0.91
C ARG A 106 -5.13 -14.58 0.22
N THR A 107 -4.55 -14.97 -0.91
CA THR A 107 -3.64 -14.12 -1.70
C THR A 107 -4.34 -12.89 -2.27
N GLU A 108 -5.60 -13.01 -2.71
CA GLU A 108 -6.41 -11.91 -3.22
C GLU A 108 -6.78 -10.95 -2.08
N ALA A 109 -7.25 -11.49 -0.95
CA ALA A 109 -7.57 -10.71 0.24
C ALA A 109 -6.35 -9.92 0.76
N LEU A 110 -5.18 -10.56 0.83
CA LEU A 110 -3.92 -9.90 1.22
C LEU A 110 -3.48 -8.85 0.20
N THR A 111 -3.70 -9.07 -1.10
CA THR A 111 -3.38 -8.08 -2.13
C THR A 111 -4.27 -6.84 -2.02
N ILE A 112 -5.57 -7.03 -1.73
CA ILE A 112 -6.51 -5.92 -1.49
C ILE A 112 -6.09 -5.14 -0.24
N LEU A 113 -5.74 -5.85 0.84
CA LEU A 113 -5.29 -5.22 2.08
C LEU A 113 -3.97 -4.46 1.87
N ALA A 114 -2.99 -5.05 1.19
CA ALA A 114 -1.73 -4.40 0.81
C ALA A 114 -1.96 -3.09 0.04
N ARG A 115 -2.92 -3.09 -0.91
CA ARG A 115 -3.30 -1.88 -1.65
C ARG A 115 -3.90 -0.82 -0.73
N LYS A 116 -4.77 -1.21 0.22
CA LYS A 116 -5.33 -0.28 1.21
C LYS A 116 -4.24 0.35 2.09
N LEU A 117 -3.31 -0.45 2.60
CA LEU A 117 -2.18 0.04 3.39
C LEU A 117 -1.32 1.03 2.60
N ALA A 118 -1.00 0.70 1.34
CA ALA A 118 -0.22 1.58 0.47
C ALA A 118 -0.95 2.92 0.16
N ARG A 119 -2.28 2.90 -0.01
CA ARG A 119 -3.08 4.13 -0.19
C ARG A 119 -3.07 5.01 1.05
N ILE A 120 -3.17 4.41 2.24
CA ILE A 120 -3.07 5.14 3.51
C ILE A 120 -1.69 5.76 3.65
N ALA A 121 -0.62 4.98 3.48
CA ALA A 121 0.75 5.48 3.54
C ALA A 121 0.97 6.63 2.55
N PHE A 122 0.47 6.52 1.32
CA PHE A 122 0.52 7.60 0.34
C PHE A 122 -0.19 8.88 0.83
N ALA A 123 -1.38 8.76 1.40
CA ALA A 123 -2.12 9.91 1.93
C ALA A 123 -1.38 10.58 3.11
N LEU A 124 -0.76 9.80 3.99
CA LEU A 124 0.04 10.31 5.11
C LEU A 124 1.29 11.06 4.61
N MET A 125 2.00 10.49 3.63
CA MET A 125 3.17 11.11 3.01
C MET A 125 2.78 12.37 2.21
N GLN A 126 1.69 12.34 1.44
CA GLN A 126 1.29 13.49 0.62
C GLN A 126 0.80 14.66 1.47
N LYS A 127 -0.02 14.39 2.50
CA LYS A 127 -0.62 15.43 3.34
C LYS A 127 0.24 15.82 4.54
N GLN A 128 1.33 15.10 4.78
CA GLN A 128 2.19 15.29 5.94
C GLN A 128 1.38 15.28 7.26
N VAL A 129 0.49 14.29 7.41
CA VAL A 129 -0.36 14.11 8.60
C VAL A 129 -0.05 12.79 9.29
N ASP A 130 -0.34 12.71 10.58
CA ASP A 130 -0.16 11.50 11.36
C ASP A 130 -1.34 10.55 11.19
N TYR A 131 -1.06 9.25 11.34
CA TYR A 131 -2.07 8.22 11.21
C TYR A 131 -3.07 8.31 12.37
N ASN A 132 -4.35 8.49 12.05
CA ASN A 132 -5.44 8.38 13.01
C ASN A 132 -6.21 7.09 12.74
N PRO A 133 -6.18 6.13 13.69
CA PRO A 133 -6.85 4.87 13.49
C PRO A 133 -8.36 5.00 13.24
N GLU A 134 -9.05 5.91 13.90
CA GLU A 134 -10.51 6.05 13.78
C GLU A 134 -10.96 6.55 12.39
N LYS A 135 -10.10 7.27 11.66
CA LYS A 135 -10.44 7.89 10.37
C LYS A 135 -10.10 7.03 9.14
N GLY A 136 -9.28 5.98 9.30
CA GLY A 136 -8.70 5.23 8.17
C GLY A 136 -9.67 4.31 7.41
N GLY A 137 -10.97 4.28 7.75
CA GLY A 137 -12.00 3.58 6.99
C GLY A 137 -12.58 4.39 5.81
N SER A 138 -12.48 5.72 5.83
CA SER A 138 -13.24 6.61 4.93
C SER A 138 -12.40 7.35 3.87
N LEU A 139 -11.09 7.12 3.80
CA LEU A 139 -10.21 7.91 2.93
C LEU A 139 -10.00 7.36 1.51
N THR A 140 -10.74 6.31 1.10
CA THR A 140 -11.10 5.88 -0.28
C THR A 140 -11.33 4.38 -0.36
#